data_AF-A0A7W8ISI1-F1
#
_entry.id   AF-A0A7W8ISI1-F1
#
_cell.length_a   1.000
_cell.length_b   1.000
_cell.length_c   1.000
_cell.angle_alpha   90.00
_cell.angle_beta   90.00
_cell.angle_gamma   90.00
#
_symmetry.space_group_name_H-M   'P 1'
#
loop_
_entity.id
_entity.type
_entity.pdbx_description
1 polymer ?
#
loop_
_entity_poly.entity_id
_entity_poly.type
_entity_poly.pdbx_seq_one_letter_code
_entity_poly.pdbx_strand_id
1 'polypeptide(L)'
;MSSLQILKPFARRTEYKMLREWFKVKEKEIDKLQSGICVIPAIVLLKMSESDRSRLIQWTKGWGNQLMVFPPYLHLDISSLLKMNNAIFIKEMNECTYEGIPVREEIVTNLTPKIQLPTKQTVAVDFYYDTSSGCMTITTLPLLDYRLLEQREICQRLFQSLMHINERDKKDEMSEEKQIAFKPVHHFVLLLSAANVLERQQIVPFIQKFFYVEVRENDVRQALAELENSHYIDSGGTITEKGKQYITEHGYRAFVREIIMRRKDDGEW
;
A
#
# COMPACT_ATOMS: atom_id res chain seq x y z
N MET A 1 -9.37 -0.02 -7.53
CA MET A 1 -7.89 -0.04 -7.47
C MET A 1 -7.27 0.53 -8.76
N SER A 2 -6.58 1.67 -8.67
CA SER A 2 -5.87 2.27 -9.82
C SER A 2 -4.79 1.31 -10.35
N SER A 3 -4.78 1.08 -11.67
CA SER A 3 -3.88 0.10 -12.27
C SER A 3 -2.43 0.62 -12.26
N LEU A 4 -1.54 -0.03 -11.50
CA LEU A 4 -0.09 0.21 -11.57
C LEU A 4 0.46 -0.27 -12.91
N GLN A 5 1.22 0.60 -13.57
CA GLN A 5 1.79 0.37 -14.88
C GLN A 5 3.27 0.71 -14.89
N ILE A 6 4.06 -0.09 -15.60
CA ILE A 6 5.47 0.19 -15.90
C ILE A 6 5.69 0.13 -17.40
N LEU A 7 6.71 0.84 -17.87
CA LEU A 7 7.08 0.83 -19.28
C LEU A 7 7.76 -0.49 -19.65
N LYS A 8 7.13 -1.23 -20.56
CA LYS A 8 7.55 -2.56 -21.03
C LYS A 8 9.01 -2.60 -21.54
N PRO A 9 9.53 -1.61 -22.28
CA PRO A 9 10.93 -1.61 -22.70
C PRO A 9 11.93 -1.66 -21.54
N PHE A 10 11.52 -1.20 -20.35
CA PHE A 10 12.35 -1.13 -19.16
C PHE A 10 11.97 -2.18 -18.09
N ALA A 11 11.02 -3.07 -18.38
CA ALA A 11 10.41 -4.01 -17.44
C ALA A 11 11.40 -4.91 -16.68
N ARG A 12 12.61 -5.13 -17.22
CA ARG A 12 13.63 -6.02 -16.64
C ARG A 12 14.45 -5.40 -15.50
N ARG A 13 14.29 -4.10 -15.25
CA ARG A 13 14.98 -3.39 -14.16
C ARG A 13 14.67 -3.99 -12.78
N THR A 14 15.65 -3.95 -11.88
CA THR A 14 15.55 -4.52 -10.53
C THR A 14 14.46 -3.81 -9.70
N GLU A 15 14.31 -2.50 -9.84
CA GLU A 15 13.28 -1.71 -9.17
C GLU A 15 11.87 -2.24 -9.48
N TYR A 16 11.64 -2.66 -10.73
CA TYR A 16 10.36 -3.24 -11.14
C TYR A 16 10.20 -4.70 -10.74
N LYS A 17 11.26 -5.42 -10.41
CA LYS A 17 11.14 -6.76 -9.79
C LYS A 17 10.57 -6.60 -8.38
N MET A 18 11.13 -5.68 -7.59
CA MET A 18 10.62 -5.33 -6.25
C MET A 18 9.15 -4.93 -6.30
N LEU A 19 8.80 -4.01 -7.21
CA LEU A 19 7.42 -3.54 -7.35
C LEU A 19 6.42 -4.68 -7.64
N ARG A 20 6.82 -5.67 -8.47
CA ARG A 20 5.98 -6.83 -8.80
C ARG A 20 5.81 -7.81 -7.65
N GLU A 21 6.74 -7.87 -6.70
CA GLU A 21 6.59 -8.69 -5.50
C GLU A 21 5.51 -8.14 -4.56
N TRP A 22 5.22 -6.84 -4.67
CA TRP A 22 4.32 -6.13 -3.75
C TRP A 22 2.95 -5.86 -4.37
N PHE A 23 2.91 -5.63 -5.69
CA PHE A 23 1.71 -5.20 -6.38
C PHE A 23 1.50 -5.91 -7.71
N LYS A 24 0.23 -5.96 -8.15
CA LYS A 24 -0.11 -6.33 -9.53
C LYS A 24 0.30 -5.20 -10.46
N VAL A 25 1.30 -5.43 -11.30
CA VAL A 25 1.83 -4.45 -12.25
C VAL A 25 1.52 -4.86 -13.68
N LYS A 26 1.03 -3.92 -14.50
CA LYS A 26 0.88 -4.11 -15.95
C LYS A 26 2.08 -3.53 -16.69
N GLU A 27 2.62 -4.31 -17.62
CA GLU A 27 3.63 -3.83 -18.55
C GLU A 27 2.97 -3.23 -19.78
N LYS A 28 3.28 -1.98 -20.10
CA LYS A 28 2.69 -1.25 -21.22
C LYS A 28 3.74 -0.58 -22.07
N GLU A 29 3.51 -0.53 -23.37
CA GLU A 29 4.21 0.44 -24.23
C GLU A 29 3.72 1.85 -23.89
N ILE A 30 4.53 2.87 -24.15
CA ILE A 30 4.20 4.27 -23.84
C ILE A 30 2.87 4.70 -24.47
N ASP A 31 2.63 4.30 -25.72
CA ASP A 31 1.41 4.62 -26.48
C ASP A 31 0.17 3.81 -26.02
N LYS A 32 0.38 2.86 -25.11
CA LYS A 32 -0.67 1.96 -24.58
C LYS A 32 -0.90 2.14 -23.09
N LEU A 33 -0.34 3.19 -22.49
CA LEU A 33 -0.63 3.55 -21.11
C LEU A 33 -2.11 3.85 -20.95
N GLN A 34 -2.74 3.16 -19.99
CA GLN A 34 -4.13 3.38 -19.62
C GLN A 34 -4.19 4.42 -18.50
N SER A 35 -5.40 4.90 -18.16
CA SER A 35 -5.55 5.74 -16.97
C SER A 35 -5.15 4.98 -15.70
N GLY A 36 -4.48 5.67 -14.77
CA GLY A 36 -3.97 5.10 -13.53
C GLY A 36 -2.57 5.59 -13.19
N ILE A 37 -1.78 4.73 -12.55
CA ILE A 37 -0.49 5.10 -11.98
C ILE A 37 0.64 4.49 -12.84
N CYS A 38 1.56 5.32 -13.33
CA CYS A 38 2.78 4.88 -14.00
C CYS A 38 3.98 5.11 -13.08
N VAL A 39 4.78 4.07 -12.87
CA VAL A 39 5.97 4.11 -11.99
C VAL A 39 7.22 4.10 -12.84
N ILE A 40 8.10 5.09 -12.63
CA ILE A 40 9.32 5.27 -13.43
C ILE A 40 10.51 5.61 -12.52
N PRO A 41 11.56 4.77 -12.44
CA PRO A 41 12.86 5.18 -11.91
C PRO A 41 13.43 6.30 -12.78
N ALA A 42 13.96 7.37 -12.18
CA ALA A 42 14.33 8.59 -12.89
C ALA A 42 15.35 8.36 -14.02
N ILE A 43 16.29 7.42 -13.82
CA ILE A 43 17.24 6.98 -14.84
C ILE A 43 16.58 6.46 -16.14
N VAL A 44 15.32 6.01 -16.09
CA VAL A 44 14.57 5.61 -17.28
C VAL A 44 14.19 6.82 -18.14
N LEU A 45 13.90 7.98 -17.53
CA LEU A 45 13.57 9.20 -18.27
C LEU A 45 14.71 9.64 -19.22
N LEU A 46 15.96 9.43 -18.81
CA LEU A 46 17.13 9.66 -19.67
C LEU A 46 17.19 8.74 -20.88
N LYS A 47 16.79 7.48 -20.70
CA LYS A 47 16.88 6.45 -21.73
C LYS A 47 15.73 6.51 -22.73
N MET A 48 14.66 7.22 -22.39
CA MET A 48 13.54 7.44 -23.30
C MET A 48 13.95 8.38 -24.43
N SER A 49 13.34 8.20 -25.61
CA SER A 49 13.44 9.21 -26.66
C SER A 49 12.73 10.50 -26.22
N GLU A 50 13.06 11.64 -26.83
CA GLU A 50 12.33 12.89 -26.56
C GLU A 50 10.84 12.76 -26.91
N SER A 51 10.53 11.99 -27.96
CA SER A 51 9.16 11.71 -28.36
C SER A 51 8.40 10.93 -27.29
N ASP A 52 9.01 9.88 -26.72
CA ASP A 52 8.36 9.07 -25.68
C ASP A 52 8.24 9.84 -24.37
N ARG A 53 9.23 10.65 -24.00
CA ARG A 53 9.11 11.56 -22.85
C ARG A 53 7.96 12.53 -23.04
N SER A 54 7.82 13.13 -24.22
CA SER A 54 6.74 14.06 -24.51
C SER A 54 5.37 13.37 -24.44
N ARG A 55 5.26 12.12 -24.89
CA ARG A 55 4.04 11.31 -24.74
C ARG A 55 3.73 10.98 -23.28
N LEU A 56 4.74 10.63 -22.49
CA LEU A 56 4.58 10.40 -21.05
C LEU A 56 4.06 11.65 -20.34
N ILE A 57 4.68 12.80 -20.59
CA ILE A 57 4.26 14.08 -20.02
C ILE A 57 2.82 14.39 -20.41
N GLN A 58 2.46 14.19 -21.68
CA GLN A 58 1.10 14.40 -22.16
C GLN A 58 0.10 13.44 -21.50
N TRP A 59 0.47 12.17 -21.31
CA TRP A 59 -0.33 11.19 -20.59
C TRP A 59 -0.56 11.63 -19.14
N THR A 60 0.46 12.12 -18.44
CA THR A 60 0.33 12.55 -17.03
C THR A 60 -0.62 13.73 -16.85
N LYS A 61 -0.83 14.56 -17.88
CA LYS A 61 -1.81 15.64 -17.83
C LYS A 61 -3.26 15.15 -17.79
N GLY A 62 -3.51 13.89 -18.18
CA GLY A 62 -4.85 13.30 -18.12
C GLY A 62 -5.37 13.22 -16.69
N TRP A 63 -6.62 13.66 -16.48
CA TRP A 63 -7.25 13.61 -15.17
C TRP A 63 -7.23 12.20 -14.59
N GLY A 64 -6.82 12.10 -13.33
CA GLY A 64 -6.69 10.84 -12.60
C GLY A 64 -5.47 10.00 -12.95
N ASN A 65 -4.59 10.47 -13.82
CA ASN A 65 -3.30 9.83 -14.03
C ASN A 65 -2.31 10.29 -12.97
N GLN A 66 -1.43 9.38 -12.56
CA GLN A 66 -0.31 9.70 -11.70
C GLN A 66 0.98 9.15 -12.30
N LEU A 67 1.99 10.00 -12.45
CA LEU A 67 3.36 9.58 -12.72
C LEU A 67 4.16 9.63 -11.43
N MET A 68 4.64 8.48 -10.96
CA MET A 68 5.53 8.40 -9.80
C MET A 68 6.97 8.23 -10.27
N VAL A 69 7.84 9.14 -9.86
CA VAL A 69 9.26 9.15 -10.20
C VAL A 69 10.08 8.81 -8.96
N PHE A 70 10.89 7.76 -9.08
CA PHE A 70 11.71 7.21 -8.00
C PHE A 70 13.21 7.39 -8.29
N PRO A 71 14.08 7.41 -7.26
CA PRO A 71 15.52 7.35 -7.46
C PRO A 71 15.95 6.08 -8.23
N PRO A 72 17.19 6.03 -8.76
CA PRO A 72 18.25 7.01 -8.56
C PRO A 72 18.19 8.18 -9.55
N TYR A 73 18.55 9.38 -9.07
CA TYR A 73 18.56 10.60 -9.86
C TYR A 73 19.92 10.93 -10.47
N LEU A 74 21.06 10.67 -9.81
CA LEU A 74 22.40 10.80 -10.42
C LEU A 74 22.61 12.12 -11.22
N HIS A 75 22.48 13.27 -10.56
CA HIS A 75 22.61 14.60 -11.17
C HIS A 75 21.62 14.91 -12.31
N LEU A 76 20.41 14.37 -12.21
CA LEU A 76 19.36 14.61 -13.19
C LEU A 76 18.61 15.93 -12.99
N ASP A 77 18.50 16.70 -14.06
CA ASP A 77 17.54 17.80 -14.16
C ASP A 77 16.16 17.26 -14.58
N ILE A 78 15.38 16.87 -13.58
CA ILE A 78 14.04 16.31 -13.77
C ILE A 78 13.06 17.37 -14.25
N SER A 79 13.15 18.59 -13.72
CA SER A 79 12.29 19.70 -14.11
C SER A 79 12.36 19.92 -15.62
N SER A 80 13.56 19.92 -16.19
CA SER A 80 13.75 20.02 -17.64
C SER A 80 13.25 18.79 -18.39
N LEU A 81 13.57 17.57 -17.92
CA LEU A 81 13.15 16.32 -18.59
C LEU A 81 11.64 16.14 -18.64
N LEU A 82 10.93 16.59 -17.60
CA LEU A 82 9.48 16.51 -17.50
C LEU A 82 8.78 17.83 -17.89
N LYS A 83 9.50 18.84 -18.37
CA LYS A 83 8.93 20.14 -18.78
C LYS A 83 8.04 20.74 -17.68
N MET A 84 8.53 20.74 -16.45
CA MET A 84 7.81 21.23 -15.27
C MET A 84 7.96 22.75 -15.16
N ASN A 85 6.89 23.43 -14.75
CA ASN A 85 6.93 24.89 -14.55
C ASN A 85 7.54 25.29 -13.20
N ASN A 86 7.60 24.35 -12.26
CA ASN A 86 8.20 24.55 -10.95
C ASN A 86 9.66 24.08 -10.94
N ALA A 87 10.49 24.88 -10.28
CA ALA A 87 11.86 24.52 -9.97
C ALA A 87 11.87 23.37 -8.95
N ILE A 88 12.38 22.21 -9.38
CA ILE A 88 12.59 21.02 -8.56
C ILE A 88 14.03 20.58 -8.80
N PHE A 89 14.84 20.70 -7.77
CA PHE A 89 16.23 20.28 -7.79
C PHE A 89 16.46 19.20 -6.75
N ILE A 90 17.22 18.18 -7.12
CA ILE A 90 17.61 17.13 -6.19
C ILE A 90 19.05 17.36 -5.77
N LYS A 91 19.26 17.42 -4.46
CA LYS A 91 20.56 17.71 -3.88
C LYS A 91 20.93 16.62 -2.89
N GLU A 92 22.20 16.22 -2.91
CA GLU A 92 22.73 15.37 -1.85
C GLU A 92 22.68 16.08 -0.49
N MET A 93 22.36 15.32 0.53
CA MET A 93 22.40 15.76 1.92
C MET A 93 23.14 14.73 2.77
N ASN A 94 23.50 15.11 3.99
CA ASN A 94 24.04 14.16 4.96
C ASN A 94 23.05 13.02 5.16
N GLU A 95 23.55 11.78 5.09
CA GLU A 95 22.71 10.59 5.24
C GLU A 95 21.92 10.65 6.54
N CYS A 96 20.61 10.51 6.41
CA CYS A 96 19.67 10.46 7.52
C CYS A 96 18.75 9.26 7.34
N THR A 97 17.91 9.01 8.34
CA THR A 97 16.92 7.93 8.27
C THR A 97 15.51 8.47 8.39
N TYR A 98 14.60 7.91 7.59
CA TYR A 98 13.17 8.14 7.69
C TYR A 98 12.47 6.81 7.90
N GLU A 99 11.93 6.60 9.09
CA GLU A 99 11.32 5.31 9.46
C GLU A 99 12.25 4.11 9.21
N GLY A 100 13.56 4.29 9.45
CA GLY A 100 14.58 3.26 9.20
C GLY A 100 15.07 3.16 7.74
N ILE A 101 14.49 3.93 6.81
CA ILE A 101 14.95 4.00 5.42
C ILE A 101 16.08 5.02 5.30
N PRO A 102 17.25 4.66 4.73
CA PRO A 102 18.33 5.62 4.51
C PRO A 102 17.93 6.61 3.41
N VAL A 103 18.12 7.89 3.68
CA VAL A 103 17.85 8.98 2.74
C VAL A 103 19.11 9.82 2.60
N ARG A 104 19.51 10.05 1.34
CA ARG A 104 20.76 10.76 0.99
C ARG A 104 20.53 11.97 0.10
N GLU A 105 19.28 12.20 -0.31
CA GLU A 105 18.93 13.25 -1.26
C GLU A 105 17.69 14.00 -0.76
N GLU A 106 17.71 15.33 -0.85
CA GLU A 106 16.58 16.21 -0.62
C GLU A 106 16.04 16.77 -1.94
N ILE A 107 14.74 17.12 -1.93
CA ILE A 107 14.07 17.83 -3.00
C ILE A 107 13.99 19.32 -2.63
N VAL A 108 14.81 20.13 -3.27
CA VAL A 108 14.78 21.59 -3.15
C VAL A 108 13.71 22.15 -4.10
N THR A 109 12.62 22.63 -3.51
CA THR A 109 11.49 23.21 -4.27
C THR A 109 10.64 24.13 -3.38
N ASN A 110 9.80 24.94 -4.01
CA ASN A 110 8.80 25.78 -3.34
C ASN A 110 7.43 25.08 -3.21
N LEU A 111 7.30 23.85 -3.72
CA LEU A 111 6.08 23.05 -3.59
C LEU A 111 5.87 22.61 -2.13
N THR A 112 4.62 22.44 -1.73
CA THR A 112 4.27 21.87 -0.44
C THR A 112 4.81 20.42 -0.34
N PRO A 113 5.60 20.08 0.70
CA PRO A 113 6.10 18.73 0.89
C PRO A 113 4.96 17.72 1.05
N LYS A 114 5.04 16.60 0.33
CA LYS A 114 4.21 15.41 0.61
C LYS A 114 4.80 14.61 1.77
N ILE A 115 6.11 14.44 1.77
CA ILE A 115 6.86 13.86 2.88
C ILE A 115 8.02 14.80 3.21
N GLN A 116 8.10 15.16 4.49
CA GLN A 116 9.16 15.98 5.04
C GLN A 116 9.80 15.25 6.22
N LEU A 117 11.13 15.30 6.29
CA LEU A 117 11.89 14.75 7.40
C LEU A 117 11.72 15.61 8.66
N PRO A 118 11.95 15.07 9.86
CA PRO A 118 11.97 15.85 11.10
C PRO A 118 12.96 17.04 11.05
N THR A 119 14.03 16.88 10.29
CA THR A 119 15.07 17.89 10.03
C THR A 119 14.66 18.92 8.95
N LYS A 120 13.41 18.88 8.48
CA LYS A 120 12.76 19.78 7.51
C LYS A 120 13.14 19.62 6.04
N GLN A 121 13.99 18.67 5.68
CA GLN A 121 14.26 18.36 4.27
C GLN A 121 13.06 17.67 3.64
N THR A 122 12.74 18.06 2.41
CA THR A 122 11.64 17.47 1.64
C THR A 122 12.14 16.25 0.89
N VAL A 123 11.42 15.13 0.97
CA VAL A 123 11.80 13.85 0.34
C VAL A 123 10.72 13.26 -0.54
N ALA A 124 9.54 13.87 -0.56
CA ALA A 124 8.54 13.64 -1.60
C ALA A 124 7.72 14.90 -1.84
N VAL A 125 7.34 15.15 -3.09
CA VAL A 125 6.45 16.23 -3.50
C VAL A 125 5.48 15.75 -4.56
N ASP A 126 4.31 16.38 -4.56
CA ASP A 126 3.34 16.28 -5.64
C ASP A 126 3.37 17.55 -6.49
N PHE A 127 3.24 17.38 -7.79
CA PHE A 127 3.15 18.45 -8.78
C PHE A 127 1.95 18.21 -9.69
N TYR A 128 1.27 19.30 -10.05
CA TYR A 128 0.14 19.31 -10.97
C TYR A 128 0.38 20.42 -11.99
N TYR A 129 0.09 20.19 -13.27
CA TYR A 129 0.21 21.24 -14.29
C TYR A 129 -0.89 22.28 -14.16
N ASP A 130 -2.08 21.85 -13.80
CA ASP A 130 -3.26 22.65 -13.51
C ASP A 130 -4.19 21.91 -12.53
N THR A 131 -5.22 22.59 -12.04
CA THR A 131 -6.17 22.07 -11.04
C THR A 131 -6.99 20.87 -11.51
N SER A 132 -7.01 20.57 -12.80
CA SER A 132 -7.74 19.46 -13.43
C SER A 132 -6.82 18.38 -14.04
N SER A 133 -5.51 18.54 -13.90
CA SER A 133 -4.51 17.63 -14.46
C SER A 133 -4.23 16.45 -13.54
N GLY A 134 -3.65 15.39 -14.10
CA GLY A 134 -3.05 14.32 -13.31
C GLY A 134 -1.84 14.79 -12.50
N CYS A 135 -1.36 13.93 -11.62
CA CYS A 135 -0.30 14.24 -10.66
C CYS A 135 1.06 13.69 -11.10
N MET A 136 2.13 14.44 -10.86
CA MET A 136 3.49 13.91 -10.80
C MET A 136 3.93 13.85 -9.34
N THR A 137 4.28 12.66 -8.86
CA THR A 137 4.87 12.46 -7.54
C THR A 137 6.36 12.18 -7.70
N ILE A 138 7.20 13.03 -7.13
CA ILE A 138 8.66 12.88 -7.15
C ILE A 138 9.10 12.56 -5.72
N THR A 139 9.87 11.49 -5.53
CA THR A 139 10.42 11.13 -4.21
C THR A 139 11.89 10.79 -4.28
N THR A 140 12.66 11.14 -3.24
CA THR A 140 14.05 10.70 -3.03
C THR A 140 14.16 9.48 -2.11
N LEU A 141 13.03 8.97 -1.62
CA LEU A 141 13.03 7.74 -0.85
C LEU A 141 13.36 6.55 -1.77
N PRO A 142 14.38 5.73 -1.43
CA PRO A 142 14.80 4.58 -2.25
C PRO A 142 13.87 3.37 -2.11
N LEU A 143 12.55 3.59 -2.16
CA LEU A 143 11.55 2.59 -1.82
C LEU A 143 11.55 1.35 -2.73
N LEU A 144 12.19 1.41 -3.91
CA LEU A 144 12.29 0.28 -4.84
C LEU A 144 13.71 -0.33 -4.87
N ASP A 145 14.54 0.01 -3.90
CA ASP A 145 15.91 -0.52 -3.79
C ASP A 145 15.91 -1.91 -3.17
N TYR A 146 16.50 -2.88 -3.88
CA TYR A 146 16.60 -4.26 -3.40
C TYR A 146 17.48 -4.40 -2.15
N ARG A 147 18.31 -3.41 -1.83
CA ARG A 147 19.10 -3.41 -0.59
C ARG A 147 18.23 -3.23 0.65
N LEU A 148 16.98 -2.80 0.48
CA LEU A 148 16.01 -2.57 1.55
C LEU A 148 14.98 -3.70 1.68
N LEU A 149 15.33 -4.90 1.22
CA LEU A 149 14.45 -6.09 1.30
C LEU A 149 13.99 -6.38 2.73
N GLU A 150 14.85 -6.16 3.73
CA GLU A 150 14.51 -6.36 5.15
C GLU A 150 13.51 -5.31 5.68
N GLN A 151 13.44 -4.13 5.04
CA GLN A 151 12.49 -3.06 5.37
C GLN A 151 11.25 -3.09 4.45
N ARG A 152 10.97 -4.22 3.80
CA ARG A 152 9.89 -4.38 2.81
C ARG A 152 8.56 -3.79 3.25
N GLU A 153 8.10 -4.10 4.46
CA GLU A 153 6.79 -3.64 4.96
C GLU A 153 6.72 -2.11 5.02
N ILE A 154 7.80 -1.47 5.47
CA ILE A 154 7.94 -0.03 5.54
C ILE A 154 7.98 0.56 4.13
N CYS A 155 8.79 -0.01 3.24
CA CYS A 155 8.87 0.42 1.85
C CYS A 155 7.52 0.33 1.14
N GLN A 156 6.77 -0.77 1.33
CA GLN A 156 5.46 -0.98 0.71
C GLN A 156 4.43 0.03 1.22
N ARG A 157 4.37 0.28 2.53
CA ARG A 157 3.48 1.28 3.13
C ARG A 157 3.80 2.69 2.64
N LEU A 158 5.09 3.07 2.63
CA LEU A 158 5.52 4.37 2.13
C LEU A 158 5.24 4.50 0.62
N PHE A 159 5.37 3.42 -0.14
CA PHE A 159 5.03 3.43 -1.56
C PHE A 159 3.54 3.69 -1.78
N GLN A 160 2.67 3.05 -0.97
CA GLN A 160 1.23 3.27 -1.00
C GLN A 160 0.84 4.69 -0.59
N SER A 161 1.51 5.27 0.43
CA SER A 161 1.21 6.65 0.87
C SER A 161 1.55 7.71 -0.19
N LEU A 162 2.42 7.38 -1.15
CA LEU A 162 2.72 8.23 -2.29
C LEU A 162 1.65 8.19 -3.38
N MET A 163 0.81 7.14 -3.45
CA MET A 163 -0.23 7.01 -4.48
C MET A 163 -1.37 8.00 -4.28
N HIS A 164 -1.91 8.52 -5.38
CA HIS A 164 -3.18 9.24 -5.42
C HIS A 164 -4.29 8.28 -5.83
N ILE A 165 -5.17 7.97 -4.89
CA ILE A 165 -6.37 7.18 -5.18
C ILE A 165 -7.44 8.16 -5.67
N ASN A 166 -7.82 8.08 -6.94
CA ASN A 166 -8.90 8.93 -7.46
C ASN A 166 -10.22 8.59 -6.76
N GLU A 167 -10.99 9.60 -6.39
CA GLU A 167 -12.34 9.41 -5.85
C GLU A 167 -13.30 8.71 -6.82
N ARG A 168 -12.99 8.65 -8.13
CA ARG A 168 -13.75 7.79 -9.07
C ARG A 168 -13.40 6.31 -8.97
N ASP A 169 -12.21 5.95 -8.46
CA ASP A 169 -11.95 4.56 -8.06
C ASP A 169 -12.73 4.17 -6.78
N LYS A 170 -13.24 5.17 -6.02
CA LYS A 170 -14.23 4.90 -4.96
C LYS A 170 -15.62 4.55 -5.50
N LYS A 171 -15.93 4.79 -6.77
CA LYS A 171 -17.25 4.41 -7.35
C LYS A 171 -17.34 2.92 -7.71
N ASP A 172 -16.20 2.24 -7.91
CA ASP A 172 -16.13 0.78 -7.99
C ASP A 172 -15.68 0.13 -6.67
N GLU A 173 -15.46 0.94 -5.63
CA GLU A 173 -15.25 0.49 -4.25
C GLU A 173 -16.27 1.16 -3.34
N MET A 174 -17.56 0.90 -3.60
CA MET A 174 -18.57 0.97 -2.55
C MET A 174 -18.34 -0.16 -1.54
N SER A 175 -17.37 0.05 -0.66
CA SER A 175 -17.55 -0.19 0.78
C SER A 175 -16.39 0.45 1.56
N GLU A 176 -16.31 1.78 1.59
CA GLU A 176 -15.83 2.45 2.80
C GLU A 176 -16.87 2.22 3.91
N GLU A 177 -16.89 1.01 4.47
CA GLU A 177 -17.21 0.93 5.89
C GLU A 177 -15.93 1.30 6.63
N LYS A 178 -16.03 2.30 7.52
CA LYS A 178 -15.00 2.63 8.52
C LYS A 178 -14.26 1.36 8.92
N GLN A 179 -13.01 1.19 8.48
CA GLN A 179 -12.21 0.06 8.93
C GLN A 179 -12.00 0.25 10.43
N ILE A 180 -12.74 -0.51 11.22
CA ILE A 180 -12.39 -0.77 12.61
C ILE A 180 -10.96 -1.32 12.54
N ALA A 181 -10.02 -0.63 13.18
CA ALA A 181 -8.67 -1.15 13.34
C ALA A 181 -8.75 -2.40 14.22
N PHE A 182 -8.85 -3.57 13.59
CA PHE A 182 -8.97 -4.84 14.29
C PHE A 182 -7.72 -5.08 15.14
N LYS A 183 -7.91 -4.98 16.46
CA LYS A 183 -6.97 -5.47 17.47
C LYS A 183 -6.92 -7.00 17.45
N PRO A 184 -5.86 -7.65 17.99
CA PRO A 184 -5.71 -9.11 17.99
C PRO A 184 -6.95 -9.90 18.47
N VAL A 185 -7.67 -9.38 19.48
CA VAL A 185 -8.92 -10.00 19.97
C VAL A 185 -9.99 -10.13 18.88
N HIS A 186 -10.11 -9.18 17.95
CA HIS A 186 -11.06 -9.25 16.83
C HIS A 186 -10.73 -10.41 15.91
N HIS A 187 -9.43 -10.63 15.65
CA HIS A 187 -8.98 -11.75 14.84
C HIS A 187 -9.28 -13.08 15.51
N PHE A 188 -9.07 -13.20 16.82
CA PHE A 188 -9.41 -14.43 17.54
C PHE A 188 -10.92 -14.73 17.49
N VAL A 189 -11.77 -13.75 17.73
CA VAL A 189 -13.24 -13.90 17.64
C VAL A 189 -13.67 -14.29 16.23
N LEU A 190 -13.09 -13.68 15.20
CA LEU A 190 -13.34 -14.02 13.79
C LEU A 190 -12.94 -15.45 13.44
N LEU A 191 -11.78 -15.90 13.91
CA LEU A 191 -11.28 -17.26 13.66
C LEU A 191 -12.16 -18.31 14.34
N LEU A 192 -12.62 -18.06 15.57
CA LEU A 192 -13.56 -18.93 16.28
C LEU A 192 -14.92 -18.99 15.58
N SER A 193 -15.41 -17.85 15.08
CA SER A 193 -16.65 -17.78 14.28
C SER A 193 -16.51 -18.55 12.97
N ALA A 194 -15.38 -18.37 12.26
CA ALA A 194 -15.08 -19.06 11.01
C ALA A 194 -14.97 -20.58 11.16
N ALA A 195 -14.46 -21.03 12.30
CA ALA A 195 -14.36 -22.44 12.67
C ALA A 195 -15.68 -23.01 13.24
N ASN A 196 -16.73 -22.17 13.33
CA ASN A 196 -18.04 -22.52 13.87
C ASN A 196 -17.97 -23.06 15.31
N VAL A 197 -17.13 -22.43 16.15
CA VAL A 197 -16.93 -22.74 17.58
C VAL A 197 -17.19 -21.53 18.49
N LEU A 198 -17.70 -20.42 17.94
CA LEU A 198 -17.95 -19.23 18.73
C LEU A 198 -19.20 -19.40 19.59
N GLU A 199 -19.00 -19.68 20.87
CA GLU A 199 -20.05 -19.68 21.89
C GLU A 199 -19.86 -18.48 22.82
N ARG A 200 -20.85 -17.59 22.93
CA ARG A 200 -20.73 -16.29 23.61
C ARG A 200 -20.17 -16.36 25.04
N GLN A 201 -20.48 -17.44 25.76
CA GLN A 201 -20.03 -17.64 27.15
C GLN A 201 -18.65 -18.31 27.25
N GLN A 202 -18.16 -18.92 26.16
CA GLN A 202 -16.89 -19.66 26.11
C GLN A 202 -15.81 -18.94 25.30
N ILE A 203 -16.05 -17.72 24.81
CA ILE A 203 -15.08 -17.03 23.94
C ILE A 203 -13.73 -16.86 24.64
N VAL A 204 -13.70 -16.37 25.90
CA VAL A 204 -12.42 -16.21 26.63
C VAL A 204 -11.72 -17.56 26.85
N PRO A 205 -12.38 -18.61 27.40
CA PRO A 205 -11.81 -19.95 27.47
C PRO A 205 -11.30 -20.51 26.14
N PHE A 206 -12.02 -20.29 25.04
CA PHE A 206 -11.61 -20.76 23.71
C PHE A 206 -10.44 -19.97 23.16
N ILE A 207 -10.35 -18.66 23.43
CA ILE A 207 -9.17 -17.89 23.05
C ILE A 207 -7.94 -18.43 23.78
N GLN A 208 -8.05 -18.72 25.08
CA GLN A 208 -6.99 -19.35 25.83
C GLN A 208 -6.65 -20.76 25.30
N LYS A 209 -7.66 -21.60 25.02
CA LYS A 209 -7.48 -22.99 24.53
C LYS A 209 -6.78 -23.04 23.17
N PHE A 210 -7.21 -22.22 22.21
CA PHE A 210 -6.75 -22.32 20.82
C PHE A 210 -5.55 -21.42 20.50
N PHE A 211 -5.42 -20.28 21.17
CA PHE A 211 -4.36 -19.31 20.90
C PHE A 211 -3.36 -19.14 22.04
N TYR A 212 -3.62 -19.72 23.22
CA TYR A 212 -2.75 -19.62 24.41
C TYR A 212 -2.54 -18.17 24.87
N VAL A 213 -3.55 -17.32 24.70
CA VAL A 213 -3.52 -15.89 25.07
C VAL A 213 -4.61 -15.57 26.08
N GLU A 214 -4.20 -14.96 27.20
CA GLU A 214 -5.15 -14.41 28.17
C GLU A 214 -5.72 -13.09 27.66
N VAL A 215 -7.04 -12.97 27.69
CA VAL A 215 -7.77 -11.77 27.25
C VAL A 215 -8.81 -11.37 28.29
N ARG A 216 -9.06 -10.08 28.42
CA ARG A 216 -10.09 -9.58 29.34
C ARG A 216 -11.47 -9.75 28.72
N GLU A 217 -12.44 -10.13 29.54
CA GLU A 217 -13.83 -10.34 29.10
C GLU A 217 -14.44 -9.09 28.46
N ASN A 218 -14.11 -7.90 28.99
CA ASN A 218 -14.56 -6.63 28.43
C ASN A 218 -14.01 -6.37 27.01
N ASP A 219 -12.75 -6.74 26.74
CA ASP A 219 -12.14 -6.56 25.43
C ASP A 219 -12.80 -7.49 24.40
N VAL A 220 -13.12 -8.72 24.81
CA VAL A 220 -13.84 -9.69 23.99
C VAL A 220 -15.28 -9.23 23.71
N ARG A 221 -15.99 -8.72 24.72
CA ARG A 221 -17.34 -8.20 24.56
C ARG A 221 -17.37 -7.00 23.61
N GLN A 222 -16.40 -6.10 23.74
CA GLN A 222 -16.26 -4.96 22.84
C GLN A 222 -15.98 -5.42 21.40
N ALA A 223 -15.02 -6.32 21.20
CA ALA A 223 -14.68 -6.81 19.87
C ALA A 223 -15.83 -7.57 19.21
N LEU A 224 -16.58 -8.36 19.97
CA LEU A 224 -17.77 -9.06 19.47
C LEU A 224 -18.81 -8.07 18.97
N ALA A 225 -19.13 -7.04 19.76
CA ALA A 225 -20.07 -5.99 19.37
C ALA A 225 -19.57 -5.20 18.15
N GLU A 226 -18.29 -4.89 18.08
CA GLU A 226 -17.67 -4.21 16.92
C GLU A 226 -17.76 -5.06 15.65
N LEU A 227 -17.52 -6.37 15.73
CA LEU A 227 -17.64 -7.31 14.60
C LEU A 227 -19.08 -7.53 14.13
N GLU A 228 -20.04 -7.56 15.05
CA GLU A 228 -21.48 -7.63 14.75
C GLU A 228 -21.95 -6.33 14.05
N ASN A 229 -21.58 -5.18 14.61
CA ASN A 229 -21.94 -3.87 14.08
C ASN A 229 -21.33 -3.59 12.71
N SER A 230 -20.16 -4.16 12.41
CA SER A 230 -19.53 -4.11 11.10
C SER A 230 -19.83 -5.32 10.22
N HIS A 231 -20.82 -6.14 10.56
CA HIS A 231 -21.33 -7.26 9.76
C HIS A 231 -20.30 -8.29 9.33
N TYR A 232 -19.22 -8.47 10.10
CA TYR A 232 -18.26 -9.56 9.86
C TYR A 232 -18.75 -10.88 10.47
N ILE A 233 -19.57 -10.79 11.51
CA ILE A 233 -20.34 -11.87 12.11
C ILE A 233 -21.79 -11.41 12.26
N ASP A 234 -22.73 -12.35 12.26
CA ASP A 234 -24.14 -12.05 12.53
C ASP A 234 -24.43 -12.01 14.05
N SER A 235 -25.66 -11.64 14.41
CA SER A 235 -26.11 -11.63 15.80
C SER A 235 -26.20 -13.03 16.43
N GLY A 236 -26.07 -14.11 15.66
CA GLY A 236 -25.89 -15.47 16.15
C GLY A 236 -24.44 -15.82 16.46
N GLY A 237 -23.48 -14.97 16.07
CA GLY A 237 -22.04 -15.27 16.14
C GLY A 237 -21.51 -16.07 14.96
N THR A 238 -22.32 -16.26 13.91
CA THR A 238 -21.94 -16.96 12.68
C THR A 238 -21.18 -16.01 11.76
N ILE A 239 -20.14 -16.52 11.10
CA ILE A 239 -19.36 -15.71 10.17
C ILE A 239 -20.19 -15.37 8.91
N THR A 240 -20.20 -14.11 8.53
CA THR A 240 -20.86 -13.65 7.30
C THR A 240 -19.95 -13.85 6.08
N GLU A 241 -20.46 -13.62 4.87
CA GLU A 241 -19.61 -13.61 3.66
C GLU A 241 -18.49 -12.57 3.73
N LYS A 242 -18.76 -11.41 4.35
CA LYS A 242 -17.76 -10.37 4.61
C LYS A 242 -16.66 -10.87 5.54
N GLY A 243 -17.03 -11.58 6.61
CA GLY A 243 -16.08 -12.27 7.48
C GLY A 243 -15.24 -13.31 6.74
N LYS A 244 -15.86 -14.16 5.91
CA LYS A 244 -15.15 -15.19 5.14
C LYS A 244 -14.18 -14.61 4.12
N GLN A 245 -14.56 -13.50 3.48
CA GLN A 245 -13.70 -12.76 2.57
C GLN A 245 -12.48 -12.20 3.33
N TYR A 246 -12.70 -11.58 4.49
CA TYR A 246 -11.63 -11.08 5.36
C TYR A 246 -10.64 -12.19 5.75
N ILE A 247 -11.13 -13.35 6.19
CA ILE A 247 -10.31 -14.54 6.51
C ILE A 247 -9.48 -15.00 5.30
N THR A 248 -10.02 -14.88 4.09
CA THR A 248 -9.34 -15.28 2.86
C THR A 248 -8.22 -14.29 2.49
N GLU A 249 -8.53 -13.00 2.50
CA GLU A 249 -7.60 -11.92 2.11
C GLU A 249 -6.40 -11.82 3.07
N HIS A 250 -6.61 -12.12 4.35
CA HIS A 250 -5.56 -12.07 5.38
C HIS A 250 -4.82 -13.41 5.58
N GLY A 251 -5.07 -14.41 4.72
CA GLY A 251 -4.36 -15.69 4.79
C GLY A 251 -4.74 -16.58 5.98
N TYR A 252 -5.85 -16.29 6.66
CA TYR A 252 -6.24 -16.94 7.90
C TYR A 252 -6.86 -18.34 7.75
N ARG A 253 -7.10 -18.81 6.52
CA ARG A 253 -7.70 -20.12 6.25
C ARG A 253 -6.98 -21.29 6.91
N ALA A 254 -5.65 -21.23 7.03
CA ALA A 254 -4.86 -22.27 7.68
C ALA A 254 -5.18 -22.38 9.19
N PHE A 255 -5.32 -21.24 9.87
CA PHE A 255 -5.65 -21.18 11.30
C PHE A 255 -7.07 -21.66 11.57
N VAL A 256 -8.03 -21.30 10.70
CA VAL A 256 -9.41 -21.82 10.80
C VAL A 256 -9.43 -23.34 10.66
N ARG A 257 -8.66 -23.90 9.72
CA ARG A 257 -8.55 -25.36 9.56
C ARG A 257 -7.95 -26.03 10.80
N GLU A 258 -6.92 -25.44 11.38
CA GLU A 258 -6.27 -25.95 12.60
C GLU A 258 -7.26 -26.00 13.78
N ILE A 259 -8.06 -24.94 13.98
CA ILE A 259 -9.10 -24.91 15.02
C ILE A 259 -10.16 -25.99 14.75
N ILE A 260 -10.59 -26.16 13.50
CA ILE A 260 -11.54 -27.22 13.11
C ILE A 260 -10.96 -28.62 13.36
N MET A 261 -9.67 -28.85 13.11
CA MET A 261 -9.00 -30.13 13.37
C MET A 261 -8.92 -30.39 14.88
N ARG A 262 -8.45 -29.42 15.67
CA ARG A 262 -8.36 -29.55 17.13
C ARG A 262 -9.71 -29.71 17.82
N ARG A 263 -10.80 -29.20 17.23
CA ARG A 263 -12.18 -29.46 17.67
C ARG A 263 -12.56 -30.93 17.47
N LYS A 264 -12.10 -31.57 16.40
CA LYS A 264 -12.39 -32.99 16.13
C LYS A 264 -11.57 -33.93 17.00
N ASP A 265 -10.42 -33.48 17.48
CA ASP A 265 -9.56 -34.18 18.44
C ASP A 265 -10.01 -33.99 19.91
N ASP A 266 -11.21 -33.49 20.19
CA ASP A 266 -11.81 -33.52 21.54
C ASP A 266 -12.20 -34.96 22.00
N GLY A 267 -11.57 -35.99 21.40
CA GLY A 267 -11.61 -37.39 21.81
C GLY A 267 -10.18 -37.92 22.07
N GLU A 268 -9.85 -38.00 23.36
CA GLU A 268 -8.74 -38.75 23.98
C GLU A 268 -7.30 -38.28 23.72
N TRP A 269 -6.74 -37.61 24.74
CA TRP A 269 -5.49 -38.06 25.36
C TRP A 269 -5.83 -38.77 26.67
#